data_AF-A0LL64-F1
#
_entry.id   AF-A0LL64-F1
#
_cell.length_a   1.000
_cell.length_b   1.000
_cell.length_c   1.000
_cell.angle_alpha   90.00
_cell.angle_beta   90.00
_cell.angle_gamma   90.00
#
_symmetry.space_group_name_H-M   'P 1'
#
loop_
_entity.id
_entity.type
_entity.pdbx_description
1 polymer ?
#
loop_
_entity_poly.entity_id
_entity_poly.type
_entity_poly.pdbx_seq_one_letter_code
_entity_poly.pdbx_strand_id
1 'polypeptide(L)'
;MFKFVDRHDFNRIEQGGFKPRRKSRTLNRWNQFVAMMFAQLTGRCSLRDIADQFRSQASRLYHLGVRPVKRSTLSDANHDRPADFFQALFDRQYARCAAIAPKKKFRFKYKPNSFDSSVVNLCLSLFPRARFQETKGGIELHTLLDHEGYLQIVLFSRRNLWELFHPEPCKQPSPTSGQ
;
A
#
# COMPACT_ATOMS: atom_id res chain seq x y z
N MET A 1 20.53 2.99 5.16
CA MET A 1 19.40 3.23 4.23
C MET A 1 18.04 3.15 4.93
N PHE A 2 17.68 2.09 5.66
CA PHE A 2 16.38 1.99 6.34
C PHE A 2 16.34 2.53 7.79
N LYS A 3 16.98 3.68 8.06
CA LYS A 3 16.86 4.34 9.39
C LYS A 3 15.53 5.06 9.59
N PHE A 4 14.71 5.18 8.54
CA PHE A 4 13.41 5.84 8.58
C PHE A 4 12.35 5.02 9.32
N VAL A 5 12.42 3.69 9.25
CA VAL A 5 11.48 2.80 9.95
C VAL A 5 12.17 2.20 11.16
N ASP A 6 11.68 2.57 12.33
CA ASP A 6 12.21 2.09 13.60
C ASP A 6 11.88 0.60 13.81
N ARG A 7 12.91 -0.18 14.16
CA ARG A 7 12.78 -1.64 14.36
C ARG A 7 11.91 -2.00 15.55
N HIS A 8 11.94 -1.19 16.61
CA HIS A 8 11.17 -1.44 17.81
C HIS A 8 9.68 -1.20 17.52
N ASP A 9 9.32 -0.10 16.86
CA ASP A 9 7.95 0.17 16.43
C ASP A 9 7.44 -0.91 15.47
N PHE A 10 8.27 -1.35 14.51
CA PHE A 10 7.93 -2.44 13.59
C PHE A 10 7.60 -3.73 14.34
N ASN A 11 8.48 -4.15 15.27
CA ASN A 11 8.28 -5.35 16.07
C ASN A 11 7.06 -5.23 16.98
N ARG A 12 6.78 -4.03 17.52
CA ARG A 12 5.61 -3.77 18.35
C ARG A 12 4.31 -3.94 17.56
N ILE A 13 4.24 -3.42 16.33
CA ILE A 13 3.09 -3.63 15.44
C ILE A 13 2.95 -5.12 15.09
N GLU A 14 4.06 -5.79 14.78
CA GLU A 14 4.05 -7.22 14.50
C GLU A 14 3.51 -8.04 15.68
N GLN A 15 3.90 -7.70 16.91
CA GLN A 15 3.41 -8.36 18.12
C GLN A 15 1.97 -8.00 18.48
N GLY A 16 1.53 -6.78 18.15
CA GLY A 16 0.22 -6.23 18.50
C GLY A 16 -0.99 -6.73 17.70
N GLY A 17 -0.83 -7.76 16.87
CA GLY A 17 -1.96 -8.36 16.13
C GLY A 17 -1.58 -9.09 14.85
N PHE A 18 -0.38 -8.87 14.32
CA PHE A 18 0.05 -9.46 13.05
C PHE A 18 0.98 -10.65 13.22
N LYS A 19 1.18 -11.16 14.43
CA LYS A 19 2.16 -12.20 14.72
C LYS A 19 1.86 -13.44 13.86
N PRO A 20 2.85 -13.96 13.11
CA PRO A 20 2.61 -15.13 12.28
C PRO A 20 2.29 -16.34 13.16
N ARG A 21 1.25 -17.10 12.79
CA ARG A 21 0.80 -18.32 13.50
C ARG A 21 1.92 -19.36 13.64
N ARG A 22 2.87 -19.38 12.70
CA ARG A 22 4.08 -20.20 12.73
C ARG A 22 5.30 -19.32 12.49
N LYS A 23 6.39 -19.55 13.21
CA LYS A 23 7.67 -18.86 12.96
C LYS A 23 8.13 -19.15 11.52
N SER A 24 8.31 -18.10 10.72
CA SER A 24 8.82 -18.25 9.36
C SER A 24 10.27 -18.75 9.40
N ARG A 25 10.53 -19.94 8.86
CA ARG A 25 11.88 -20.52 8.82
C ARG A 25 12.83 -19.79 7.87
N THR A 26 12.30 -19.24 6.78
CA THR A 26 13.10 -18.74 5.65
C THR A 26 13.02 -17.23 5.44
N LEU A 27 11.86 -16.61 5.66
CA LEU A 27 11.65 -15.19 5.38
C LEU A 27 10.95 -14.48 6.54
N ASN A 28 11.69 -13.72 7.34
CA ASN A 28 11.07 -12.88 8.38
C ASN A 28 10.28 -11.72 7.74
N ARG A 29 9.31 -11.14 8.47
CA ARG A 29 8.49 -10.03 7.96
C ARG A 29 9.32 -8.79 7.62
N TRP A 30 10.36 -8.52 8.40
CA TRP A 30 11.29 -7.46 8.06
C TRP A 30 11.96 -7.66 6.68
N ASN A 31 12.39 -8.88 6.36
CA ASN A 31 13.04 -9.15 5.08
C ASN A 31 12.07 -9.00 3.92
N GLN A 32 10.79 -9.38 4.12
CA GLN A 32 9.74 -9.13 3.14
C GLN A 32 9.50 -7.63 2.96
N PHE A 33 9.39 -6.86 4.06
CA PHE A 33 9.22 -5.40 4.00
C PHE A 33 10.36 -4.73 3.22
N VAL A 34 11.61 -5.09 3.51
CA VAL A 34 12.76 -4.54 2.77
C VAL A 34 12.75 -4.95 1.31
N ALA A 35 12.40 -6.20 0.99
CA ALA A 35 12.29 -6.66 -0.39
C ALA A 35 11.24 -5.86 -1.18
N MET A 36 10.07 -5.64 -0.59
CA MET A 36 9.01 -4.85 -1.22
C MET A 36 9.38 -3.38 -1.33
N MET A 37 9.95 -2.77 -0.27
CA MET A 37 10.42 -1.39 -0.33
C MET A 37 11.52 -1.18 -1.36
N PHE A 38 12.47 -2.11 -1.43
CA PHE A 38 13.52 -2.07 -2.44
C PHE A 38 12.92 -2.12 -3.85
N ALA A 39 11.96 -3.02 -4.09
CA ALA A 39 11.28 -3.12 -5.37
C ALA A 39 10.61 -1.79 -5.77
N GLN A 40 9.91 -1.14 -4.83
CA GLN A 40 9.29 0.16 -5.09
C GLN A 40 10.32 1.25 -5.39
N LEU A 41 11.38 1.36 -4.58
CA LEU A 41 12.43 2.37 -4.75
C LEU A 41 13.25 2.20 -6.04
N THR A 42 13.33 0.98 -6.55
CA THR A 42 14.10 0.64 -7.76
C THR A 42 13.22 0.39 -8.99
N GLY A 43 11.91 0.62 -8.88
CA GLY A 43 10.94 0.44 -9.97
C GLY A 43 10.80 -1.00 -10.46
N ARG A 44 11.10 -2.00 -9.63
CA ARG A 44 11.06 -3.41 -10.05
C ARG A 44 9.66 -3.99 -9.89
N CYS A 45 9.13 -4.50 -10.99
CA CYS A 45 7.78 -5.06 -11.05
C CYS A 45 7.74 -6.60 -10.99
N SER A 46 8.90 -7.27 -11.12
CA SER A 46 8.98 -8.74 -11.17
C SER A 46 9.60 -9.34 -9.91
N LEU A 47 8.92 -10.32 -9.32
CA LEU A 47 9.45 -11.09 -8.18
C LEU A 47 10.75 -11.83 -8.50
N ARG A 48 10.95 -12.23 -9.76
CA ARG A 48 12.20 -12.88 -10.20
C ARG A 48 13.36 -11.89 -10.16
N ASP A 49 13.13 -10.71 -10.71
CA ASP A 49 14.12 -9.63 -10.77
C ASP A 49 14.51 -9.14 -9.37
N ILE A 50 13.53 -9.00 -8.46
CA ILE A 50 13.80 -8.69 -7.04
C ILE A 50 14.69 -9.77 -6.41
N ALA A 51 14.39 -11.05 -6.63
CA ALA A 51 15.16 -12.14 -6.04
C ALA A 51 16.61 -12.19 -6.59
N ASP A 52 16.79 -11.98 -7.90
CA ASP A 52 18.11 -12.01 -8.53
C ASP A 52 18.95 -10.80 -8.10
N GLN A 53 18.34 -9.63 -7.96
CA GLN A 53 19.03 -8.44 -7.44
C GLN A 53 19.40 -8.57 -5.95
N PHE A 54 18.59 -9.27 -5.16
CA PHE A 54 18.91 -9.59 -3.78
C PHE A 54 20.04 -10.63 -3.65
N ARG A 55 20.16 -11.54 -4.62
CA ARG A 55 21.27 -12.49 -4.69
C ARG A 55 22.57 -11.80 -5.10
N SER A 56 22.52 -10.94 -6.13
CA SER A 56 23.70 -10.22 -6.61
C SER A 56 24.27 -9.24 -5.57
N GLN A 57 23.40 -8.64 -4.74
CA GLN A 57 23.78 -7.71 -3.68
C GLN A 57 23.82 -8.33 -2.28
N ALA A 58 23.92 -9.66 -2.15
CA ALA A 58 23.85 -10.35 -0.87
C ALA A 58 24.86 -9.83 0.17
N SER A 59 26.09 -9.52 -0.26
CA SER A 59 27.14 -8.97 0.61
C SER A 59 26.78 -7.59 1.17
N ARG A 60 26.20 -6.71 0.35
CA ARG A 60 25.73 -5.38 0.79
C ARG A 60 24.53 -5.50 1.73
N LEU A 61 23.61 -6.41 1.42
CA LEU A 61 22.39 -6.63 2.22
C LEU A 61 22.68 -7.24 3.59
N TYR A 62 23.75 -8.03 3.72
CA TYR A 62 24.19 -8.60 4.99
C TYR A 62 24.39 -7.51 6.06
N HIS A 63 25.06 -6.42 5.70
CA HIS A 63 25.27 -5.28 6.61
C HIS A 63 23.99 -4.50 6.95
N LEU A 64 22.92 -4.66 6.16
CA LEU A 64 21.59 -4.14 6.49
C LEU A 64 20.76 -5.11 7.35
N GLY A 65 21.30 -6.28 7.70
CA GLY A 65 20.60 -7.31 8.44
C GLY A 65 19.49 -7.99 7.62
N VAL A 66 19.65 -8.02 6.30
CA VAL A 66 18.67 -8.59 5.36
C VAL A 66 19.31 -9.75 4.61
N ARG A 67 18.56 -10.85 4.48
CA ARG A 67 19.02 -12.04 3.76
C ARG A 67 18.43 -12.05 2.34
N PRO A 68 19.15 -12.65 1.36
CA PRO A 68 18.59 -12.87 0.04
C PRO A 68 17.26 -13.63 0.10
N VAL A 69 16.30 -13.20 -0.70
CA VAL A 69 14.94 -13.75 -0.71
C VAL A 69 14.74 -14.66 -1.94
N LYS A 70 14.06 -15.80 -1.75
CA LYS A 70 13.68 -16.69 -2.86
C LYS A 70 12.36 -16.24 -3.46
N ARG A 71 12.22 -16.34 -4.79
CA ARG A 71 10.99 -15.95 -5.53
C ARG A 71 9.73 -16.61 -4.96
N SER A 72 9.72 -17.93 -4.82
CA SER A 72 8.56 -18.68 -4.31
C SER A 72 8.21 -18.24 -2.90
N THR A 73 9.18 -18.22 -1.99
CA THR A 73 8.98 -17.79 -0.60
C THR A 73 8.45 -16.35 -0.50
N LEU A 74 8.90 -15.44 -1.36
CA LEU A 74 8.40 -14.07 -1.40
C LEU A 74 6.95 -14.02 -1.94
N SER A 75 6.64 -14.82 -2.96
CA SER A 75 5.28 -14.97 -3.49
C SER A 75 4.31 -15.49 -2.43
N ASP A 76 4.66 -16.59 -1.77
CA ASP A 76 3.84 -17.22 -0.74
C ASP A 76 3.62 -16.25 0.44
N ALA A 77 4.69 -15.56 0.87
CA ALA A 77 4.58 -14.56 1.93
C ALA A 77 3.73 -13.34 1.56
N ASN A 78 3.74 -12.90 0.29
CA ASN A 78 2.91 -11.80 -0.17
C ASN A 78 1.43 -12.21 -0.26
N HIS A 79 1.15 -13.48 -0.56
CA HIS A 79 -0.20 -14.02 -0.59
C HIS A 79 -0.78 -14.21 0.82
N ASP A 80 -0.01 -14.83 1.72
CA ASP A 80 -0.52 -15.27 3.01
C ASP A 80 -0.55 -14.18 4.09
N ARG A 81 0.24 -13.10 3.93
CA ARG A 81 0.36 -12.07 4.96
C ARG A 81 -0.58 -10.90 4.68
N PRO A 82 -1.35 -10.45 5.68
CA PRO A 82 -2.31 -9.38 5.48
C PRO A 82 -1.62 -8.06 5.14
N ALA A 83 -2.18 -7.34 4.16
CA ALA A 83 -1.71 -6.01 3.76
C ALA A 83 -1.91 -4.96 4.87
N ASP A 84 -2.86 -5.20 5.78
CA ASP A 84 -3.19 -4.35 6.92
C ASP A 84 -1.98 -4.06 7.83
N PHE A 85 -0.99 -4.95 7.84
CA PHE A 85 0.28 -4.69 8.54
C PHE A 85 1.00 -3.46 7.97
N PHE A 86 1.07 -3.32 6.65
CA PHE A 86 1.72 -2.18 6.01
C PHE A 86 0.93 -0.89 6.23
N GLN A 87 -0.40 -0.99 6.30
CA GLN A 87 -1.26 0.14 6.67
C GLN A 87 -0.96 0.61 8.10
N ALA A 88 -0.97 -0.30 9.07
CA ALA A 88 -0.64 0.04 10.47
C ALA A 88 0.77 0.62 10.61
N LEU A 89 1.73 0.11 9.84
CA LEU A 89 3.09 0.64 9.79
C LEU A 89 3.12 2.05 9.21
N PHE A 90 2.39 2.30 8.12
CA PHE A 90 2.25 3.62 7.53
C PHE A 90 1.60 4.59 8.50
N ASP A 91 0.49 4.24 9.13
CA ASP A 91 -0.23 5.10 10.09
C ASP A 91 0.67 5.51 11.26
N ARG A 92 1.46 4.55 11.78
CA ARG A 92 2.44 4.82 12.84
C ARG A 92 3.53 5.78 12.37
N GLN A 93 4.06 5.58 11.18
CA GLN A 93 5.11 6.44 10.64
C GLN A 93 4.56 7.84 10.30
N TYR A 94 3.36 7.91 9.74
CA TYR A 94 2.65 9.14 9.46
C TYR A 94 2.43 9.95 10.73
N ALA A 95 1.96 9.33 11.82
CA ALA A 95 1.78 10.00 13.11
C ALA A 95 3.09 10.59 13.67
N ARG A 96 4.21 9.88 13.49
CA ARG A 96 5.55 10.40 13.87
C ARG A 96 5.96 11.59 13.02
N CYS A 97 5.80 11.49 11.71
CA CYS A 97 6.09 12.59 10.79
C CYS A 97 5.19 13.79 11.08
N ALA A 98 3.92 13.57 11.37
CA ALA A 98 2.95 14.61 11.72
C ALA A 98 3.30 15.36 13.01
N ALA A 99 3.88 14.67 13.99
CA ALA A 99 4.34 15.31 15.23
C ALA A 99 5.56 16.24 15.02
N ILE A 100 6.39 15.95 14.00
CA ILE A 100 7.63 16.69 13.72
C ILE A 100 7.46 17.71 12.59
N ALA A 101 6.41 17.55 11.77
CA ALA A 101 6.21 18.35 10.58
C ALA A 101 6.16 19.86 10.92
N PRO A 102 6.88 20.69 10.16
CA PRO A 102 6.86 22.12 10.36
C PRO A 102 5.42 22.62 10.16
N LYS A 103 4.97 23.56 10.99
CA LYS A 103 3.68 24.22 10.81
C LYS A 103 3.93 25.58 10.17
N LYS A 104 4.09 25.62 8.85
CA LYS A 104 4.17 26.90 8.14
C LYS A 104 2.78 27.50 8.03
N LYS A 105 2.54 28.63 8.69
CA LYS A 105 1.31 29.40 8.52
C LYS A 105 1.41 30.17 7.20
N PHE A 106 0.62 29.78 6.20
CA PHE A 106 0.44 30.62 5.03
C PHE A 106 -0.42 31.84 5.38
N ARG A 107 -0.24 32.93 4.64
CA ARG A 107 -1.04 34.16 4.80
C ARG A 107 -2.47 34.02 4.22
N PHE A 108 -2.79 32.88 3.62
CA PHE A 108 -4.09 32.62 3.03
C PHE A 108 -5.15 32.33 4.11
N LYS A 109 -6.38 32.79 3.87
CA LYS A 109 -7.54 32.54 4.76
C LYS A 109 -7.89 31.06 4.88
N TYR A 110 -7.61 30.29 3.83
CA TYR A 110 -7.81 28.85 3.77
C TYR A 110 -6.49 28.14 3.61
N LYS A 111 -6.41 26.95 4.18
CA LYS A 111 -5.23 26.10 4.13
C LYS A 111 -4.99 25.61 2.69
N PRO A 112 -3.86 25.95 2.06
CA PRO A 112 -3.57 25.48 0.71
C PRO A 112 -3.30 23.97 0.75
N ASN A 113 -4.11 23.20 0.02
CA ASN A 113 -3.89 21.79 -0.20
C ASN A 113 -3.79 21.53 -1.71
N SER A 114 -2.85 20.69 -2.14
CA SER A 114 -2.83 20.16 -3.51
C SER A 114 -3.59 18.86 -3.55
N PHE A 115 -4.49 18.72 -4.53
CA PHE A 115 -5.21 17.49 -4.79
C PHE A 115 -4.70 16.88 -6.09
N ASP A 116 -4.38 15.59 -6.07
CA ASP A 116 -3.97 14.84 -7.26
C ASP A 116 -4.65 13.47 -7.28
N SER A 117 -4.94 12.94 -8.47
CA SER A 117 -5.52 11.60 -8.67
C SER A 117 -4.66 10.80 -9.64
N SER A 118 -4.29 9.60 -9.24
CA SER A 118 -3.51 8.67 -10.05
C SER A 118 -4.19 7.31 -10.12
N VAL A 119 -4.22 6.69 -11.31
CA VAL A 119 -4.80 5.35 -11.49
C VAL A 119 -3.68 4.32 -11.55
N VAL A 120 -3.72 3.34 -10.63
CA VAL A 120 -2.86 2.16 -10.66
C VAL A 120 -3.57 1.09 -11.48
N ASN A 121 -3.04 0.77 -12.66
CA ASN A 121 -3.56 -0.31 -13.50
C ASN A 121 -3.26 -1.67 -12.84
N LEU A 122 -4.29 -2.49 -12.70
CA LEU A 122 -4.23 -3.81 -12.08
C LEU A 122 -4.71 -4.87 -13.07
N CYS A 123 -4.24 -6.09 -12.89
CA CYS A 123 -4.75 -7.22 -13.65
C CYS A 123 -6.21 -7.47 -13.24
N LEU A 124 -7.11 -7.58 -14.22
CA LEU A 124 -8.55 -7.84 -14.04
C LEU A 124 -8.84 -9.05 -13.15
N SER A 125 -7.96 -10.05 -13.15
CA SER A 125 -8.08 -11.26 -12.34
C SER A 125 -7.98 -11.01 -10.83
N LEU A 126 -7.30 -9.96 -10.40
CA LEU A 126 -7.10 -9.61 -8.99
C LEU A 126 -8.05 -8.51 -8.52
N PHE A 127 -8.46 -7.62 -9.44
CA PHE A 127 -9.34 -6.49 -9.15
C PHE A 127 -10.27 -6.20 -10.35
N PRO A 128 -11.45 -6.84 -10.42
CA PRO A 128 -12.45 -6.45 -11.41
C PRO A 128 -12.98 -5.06 -11.03
N ARG A 129 -12.78 -4.03 -11.87
CA ARG A 129 -13.38 -2.71 -11.62
C ARG A 129 -14.02 -2.11 -12.87
N ALA A 130 -15.14 -1.45 -12.60
CA ALA A 130 -16.06 -0.73 -13.49
C ALA A 130 -16.78 -1.61 -14.55
N ARG A 131 -18.12 -1.70 -14.43
CA ARG A 131 -19.03 -2.32 -15.42
C ARG A 131 -18.95 -1.72 -16.84
N PHE A 132 -18.18 -0.65 -17.02
CA PHE A 132 -18.02 0.07 -18.28
C PHE A 132 -16.65 -0.15 -18.95
N GLN A 133 -15.68 -0.78 -18.27
CA GLN A 133 -14.32 -1.02 -18.77
C GLN A 133 -13.94 -2.48 -18.53
N GLU A 134 -14.43 -3.38 -19.38
CA GLU A 134 -14.20 -4.83 -19.23
C GLU A 134 -12.72 -5.24 -19.42
N THR A 135 -11.93 -4.41 -20.11
CA THR A 135 -10.54 -4.71 -20.49
C THR A 135 -9.47 -4.16 -19.55
N LYS A 136 -9.82 -3.33 -18.55
CA LYS A 136 -8.84 -2.69 -17.66
C LYS A 136 -9.30 -2.71 -16.20
N GLY A 137 -8.58 -3.46 -15.36
CA GLY A 137 -8.71 -3.38 -13.91
C GLY A 137 -7.84 -2.24 -13.37
N GLY A 138 -8.28 -1.56 -12.32
CA GLY A 138 -7.47 -0.49 -11.73
C GLY A 138 -8.01 0.03 -10.41
N ILE A 139 -7.12 0.62 -9.61
CA ILE A 139 -7.47 1.37 -8.40
C ILE A 139 -7.13 2.83 -8.63
N GLU A 140 -8.10 3.70 -8.37
CA GLU A 140 -7.88 5.15 -8.32
C GLU A 140 -7.41 5.57 -6.93
N LEU A 141 -6.29 6.28 -6.92
CA LEU A 141 -5.62 6.81 -5.74
C LEU A 141 -5.82 8.32 -5.72
N HIS A 142 -6.59 8.82 -4.77
CA HIS A 142 -6.70 10.25 -4.54
C HIS A 142 -5.72 10.66 -3.45
N THR A 143 -4.89 11.66 -3.71
CA THR A 143 -3.91 12.17 -2.76
C THR A 143 -4.17 13.64 -2.49
N LEU A 144 -4.15 14.01 -1.21
CA LEU A 144 -4.26 15.38 -0.76
C LEU A 144 -2.96 15.74 -0.03
N LEU A 145 -2.17 16.64 -0.60
CA LEU A 145 -0.95 17.16 -0.01
C LEU A 145 -1.26 18.45 0.75
N ASP A 146 -0.97 18.42 2.05
CA ASP A 146 -1.00 19.59 2.91
C ASP A 146 0.32 20.38 2.75
N HIS A 147 0.24 21.63 2.29
CA HIS A 147 1.43 22.48 2.08
C HIS A 147 2.01 23.08 3.37
N GLU A 148 1.28 23.07 4.50
CA GLU A 148 1.80 23.61 5.76
C GLU A 148 2.91 22.73 6.33
N GLY A 149 2.69 21.40 6.30
CA GLY A 149 3.58 20.38 6.85
C GLY A 149 4.19 19.43 5.82
N TYR A 150 3.86 19.58 4.53
CA TYR A 150 4.24 18.66 3.44
C TYR A 150 3.85 17.20 3.72
N LEU A 151 2.75 17.00 4.44
CA LEU A 151 2.23 15.67 4.74
C LEU A 151 1.15 15.32 3.73
N GLN A 152 1.29 14.14 3.12
CA GLN A 152 0.30 13.61 2.20
C GLN A 152 -0.73 12.77 2.95
N ILE A 153 -2.00 13.08 2.76
CA ILE A 153 -3.12 12.20 3.11
C ILE A 153 -3.49 11.43 1.85
N VAL A 154 -3.46 10.10 1.94
CA VAL A 154 -3.79 9.21 0.82
C VAL A 154 -5.17 8.63 1.07
N LEU A 155 -6.10 8.89 0.16
CA LEU A 155 -7.45 8.34 0.17
C LEU A 155 -7.56 7.30 -0.95
N PHE A 156 -7.80 6.04 -0.56
CA PHE A 156 -8.06 4.97 -1.52
C PHE A 156 -9.55 4.94 -1.85
N SER A 157 -9.90 5.27 -3.09
CA SER A 157 -11.26 5.04 -3.57
C SER A 157 -11.42 3.55 -3.84
N ARG A 158 -11.94 2.77 -2.87
CA ARG A 158 -12.31 1.36 -3.07
C ARG A 158 -13.68 1.19 -3.75
N ARG A 159 -14.47 2.26 -3.87
CA ARG A 159 -15.82 2.22 -4.46
C ARG A 159 -15.91 3.20 -5.61
N ASN A 160 -16.70 2.84 -6.60
CA ASN A 160 -16.94 3.72 -7.73
C ASN A 160 -17.57 5.01 -7.21
N LEU A 161 -17.02 6.17 -7.60
CA LEU A 161 -17.51 7.49 -7.18
C LEU A 161 -19.01 7.73 -7.49
N TRP A 162 -19.62 6.93 -8.37
CA TRP A 162 -21.03 7.04 -8.74
C TRP A 162 -22.01 6.60 -7.63
N GLU A 163 -21.61 5.73 -6.68
CA GLU A 163 -22.50 5.31 -5.57
C GLU A 163 -22.61 6.35 -4.45
N LEU A 164 -21.69 7.33 -4.40
CA LEU A 164 -21.75 8.42 -3.41
C LEU A 164 -22.74 9.54 -3.80
N PHE A 165 -23.14 9.61 -5.08
CA PHE A 165 -24.02 10.67 -5.58
C PHE A 165 -25.49 10.25 -5.76
N HIS A 166 -25.84 8.97 -5.57
CA HIS A 166 -27.23 8.49 -5.59
C HIS A 166 -27.45 7.37 -4.55
N PRO A 167 -28.15 7.64 -3.43
CA PRO A 167 -28.44 6.63 -2.40
C PRO A 167 -29.63 5.71 -2.73
N GLU A 168 -30.23 5.78 -3.91
CA GLU A 168 -31.40 4.95 -4.24
C GLU A 168 -31.04 3.80 -5.19
N PRO A 169 -31.31 2.53 -4.82
CA PRO A 169 -31.22 1.43 -5.76
C PRO A 169 -32.29 1.63 -6.84
N CYS A 170 -31.86 1.67 -8.10
CA CYS A 170 -32.77 1.65 -9.25
C CYS A 170 -33.66 0.40 -9.15
N LYS A 171 -34.96 0.61 -8.87
CA LYS A 171 -35.97 -0.46 -8.80
C LYS A 171 -35.91 -1.25 -10.10
N GLN A 172 -35.68 -2.55 -10.01
CA GLN A 172 -35.83 -3.44 -11.16
C GLN A 172 -37.29 -3.37 -11.63
N PRO A 173 -37.55 -3.24 -12.95
CA PRO A 173 -38.92 -3.30 -13.45
C PRO A 173 -39.49 -4.69 -13.14
N SER A 174 -40.63 -4.70 -12.46
CA SER A 174 -41.44 -5.90 -12.19
C SER A 174 -41.79 -6.60 -13.50
N PRO A 175 -41.76 -7.94 -13.57
CA PRO A 175 -42.20 -8.65 -14.76
C PRO A 175 -43.69 -8.38 -14.98
N THR A 176 -44.01 -7.79 -16.13
CA THR A 176 -45.39 -7.73 -16.62
C THR A 176 -45.86 -9.16 -16.83
N SER A 177 -46.81 -9.60 -16.00
CA SER A 177 -47.59 -10.80 -16.22
C SER A 177 -48.41 -10.63 -17.51
N GLY A 178 -47.92 -11.21 -18.61
CA GLY A 178 -48.72 -11.42 -19.81
C GLY A 178 -49.67 -12.59 -19.59
N GLN A 179 -50.96 -12.30 -19.69
CA GLN A 179 -52.03 -13.27 -19.95
C GLN A 179 -51.91 -13.81 -21.37
#